data_AF-A0A9C7PLM1-F1
#
_entry.id   AF-A0A9C7PLM1-F1
#
_cell.length_a   1.000
_cell.length_b   1.000
_cell.length_c   1.000
_cell.angle_alpha   90.00
_cell.angle_beta   90.00
_cell.angle_gamma   90.00
#
_symmetry.space_group_name_H-M   'P 1'
#
loop_
_entity.id
_entity.type
_entity.pdbx_description
1 polymer ?
#
loop_
_entity_poly.entity_id
_entity_poly.type
_entity_poly.pdbx_seq_one_letter_code
_entity_poly.pdbx_strand_id
1 'polypeptide(L)'
;MVERIPCPLILHICGRTVDRMPFIAETGMASFHFDSKNTPEESMDTVERRISMVGNINNPETLYARTPDEVRKEVTRNLDAGGPNGGT
;
A
#
# COMPACT_ATOMS: atom_id res chain seq x y z
N MET A 1 12.60 -16.39 1.66
CA MET A 1 11.24 -16.77 2.11
C MET A 1 10.35 -17.07 0.91
N VAL A 2 10.21 -16.10 -0.01
CA VAL A 2 9.44 -16.23 -1.26
C VAL A 2 9.80 -17.49 -2.06
N GLU A 3 11.09 -17.80 -2.21
CA GLU A 3 11.55 -19.01 -2.94
C GLU A 3 11.16 -20.34 -2.28
N ARG A 4 10.79 -20.33 -0.99
CA ARG A 4 10.52 -21.54 -0.20
C ARG A 4 9.03 -21.82 -0.01
N ILE A 5 8.16 -20.85 -0.29
CA ILE A 5 6.72 -20.97 -0.13
C ILE A 5 6.09 -20.74 -1.52
N PRO A 6 5.55 -21.78 -2.19
CA PRO A 6 5.16 -21.71 -3.59
C PRO A 6 3.77 -21.06 -3.77
N CYS A 7 3.56 -19.87 -3.20
CA CYS A 7 2.37 -19.05 -3.40
C CYS A 7 2.71 -17.55 -3.27
N PRO A 8 1.85 -16.64 -3.77
CA PRO A 8 2.06 -15.20 -3.61
C PRO A 8 2.12 -14.82 -2.12
N LEU A 9 3.18 -14.13 -1.73
CA LEU A 9 3.35 -13.61 -0.38
C LEU A 9 3.10 -12.10 -0.36
N ILE A 10 2.31 -11.65 0.62
CA ILE A 10 2.06 -10.25 0.90
C ILE A 10 2.79 -9.89 2.19
N LEU A 11 3.66 -8.89 2.14
CA LEU A 11 4.36 -8.39 3.32
C LEU A 11 3.57 -7.23 3.93
N HIS A 12 3.29 -7.27 5.22
CA HIS A 12 2.71 -6.14 5.95
C HIS A 12 3.69 -5.64 7.01
N ILE A 13 3.90 -4.33 7.07
CA ILE A 13 4.69 -3.67 8.12
C ILE A 13 3.94 -2.40 8.52
N CYS A 14 3.55 -2.31 9.80
CA CYS A 14 2.90 -1.12 10.35
C CYS A 14 3.87 0.09 10.38
N GLY A 15 3.32 1.31 10.46
CA GLY A 15 4.13 2.52 10.64
C GLY A 15 4.60 3.20 9.35
N ARG A 16 5.43 4.24 9.51
CA ARG A 16 6.05 4.94 8.37
C ARG A 16 7.19 4.09 7.81
N THR A 17 7.08 3.70 6.54
CA THR A 17 7.90 2.71 5.84
C THR A 17 8.57 3.21 4.57
N VAL A 18 8.38 4.48 4.19
CA VAL A 18 8.94 5.06 2.95
C VAL A 18 10.45 4.82 2.82
N ASP A 19 11.20 4.95 3.92
CA ASP A 19 12.64 4.71 4.00
C ASP A 19 13.08 3.28 3.62
N ARG A 20 12.19 2.30 3.77
CA ARG A 20 12.45 0.88 3.54
C ARG A 20 11.72 0.29 2.35
N MET A 21 10.74 1.00 1.78
CA MET A 21 10.00 0.58 0.59
C MET A 21 10.90 0.19 -0.59
N PRO A 22 12.03 0.88 -0.88
CA PRO A 22 12.89 0.49 -1.98
C PRO A 22 13.49 -0.91 -1.82
N PHE A 23 13.91 -1.27 -0.60
CA PHE A 23 14.43 -2.60 -0.29
C PHE A 23 13.32 -3.65 -0.26
N ILE A 24 12.12 -3.29 0.23
CA ILE A 24 10.96 -4.19 0.23
C ILE A 24 10.60 -4.61 -1.20
N ALA A 25 10.65 -3.67 -2.15
CA ALA A 25 10.37 -3.96 -3.55
C ALA A 25 11.37 -4.94 -4.21
N GLU A 26 12.54 -5.17 -3.60
CA GLU A 26 13.56 -6.13 -4.07
C GLU A 26 13.38 -7.55 -3.49
N THR A 27 12.46 -7.73 -2.53
CA THR A 27 12.33 -9.00 -1.77
C THR A 27 11.67 -10.13 -2.55
N GLY A 28 11.08 -9.85 -3.71
CA GLY A 28 10.28 -10.80 -4.49
C GLY A 28 8.87 -11.04 -3.97
N MET A 29 8.41 -10.30 -2.95
CA MET A 29 7.02 -10.35 -2.49
C MET A 29 6.07 -9.94 -3.61
N ALA A 30 4.89 -10.55 -3.66
CA ALA A 30 3.89 -10.23 -4.69
C ALA A 30 3.28 -8.83 -4.47
N SER A 31 3.15 -8.43 -3.20
CA SER A 31 2.64 -7.11 -2.81
C SER A 31 3.16 -6.69 -1.44
N PHE A 32 3.23 -5.38 -1.22
CA PHE A 32 3.45 -4.77 0.08
C PHE A 32 2.16 -4.12 0.60
N HIS A 33 1.63 -4.62 1.72
CA HIS A 33 0.50 -4.03 2.42
C HIS A 33 1.00 -2.93 3.37
N PHE A 34 0.92 -1.69 2.93
CA PHE A 34 1.49 -0.52 3.62
C PHE A 34 0.47 0.20 4.50
N ASP A 35 0.97 0.86 5.54
CA ASP A 35 0.16 1.52 6.59
C ASP A 35 -0.30 2.94 6.16
N SER A 36 -1.39 3.43 6.77
CA SER A 36 -1.98 4.77 6.52
C SER A 36 -1.03 5.94 6.82
N LYS A 37 0.06 5.70 7.58
CA LYS A 37 1.12 6.68 7.87
C LYS A 37 2.02 7.03 6.68
N ASN A 38 1.83 6.37 5.54
CA ASN A 38 2.53 6.65 4.29
C ASN A 38 1.50 7.20 3.30
N THR A 39 1.77 8.31 2.61
CA THR A 39 0.78 8.77 1.62
C THR A 39 0.80 7.84 0.41
N PRO A 40 -0.34 7.55 -0.25
CA PRO A 40 -0.33 6.65 -1.40
C PRO A 40 0.55 7.21 -2.53
N GLU A 41 0.60 8.53 -2.71
CA GLU A 41 1.44 9.19 -3.73
C GLU A 41 2.94 8.96 -3.46
N GLU A 42 3.43 9.31 -2.26
CA GLU A 42 4.83 9.12 -1.86
C GLU A 42 5.24 7.64 -1.92
N SER A 43 4.32 6.74 -1.57
CA SER A 43 4.56 5.30 -1.58
C SER A 43 4.74 4.78 -3.00
N MET A 44 3.85 5.17 -3.92
CA MET A 44 3.92 4.77 -5.33
C MET A 44 5.17 5.31 -6.02
N ASP A 45 5.55 6.56 -5.75
CA ASP A 45 6.79 7.16 -6.26
C ASP A 45 8.02 6.40 -5.74
N THR A 46 8.03 6.06 -4.44
CA THR A 46 9.18 5.40 -3.80
C THR A 46 9.42 3.97 -4.30
N VAL A 47 8.34 3.21 -4.56
CA VAL A 47 8.49 1.84 -5.08
C VAL A 47 8.73 1.79 -6.58
N GLU A 48 8.52 2.89 -7.31
CA GLU A 48 8.73 2.99 -8.76
C GLU A 48 8.08 1.84 -9.55
N ARG A 49 6.90 1.40 -9.10
CA ARG A 49 6.14 0.26 -9.67
C ARG A 49 6.86 -1.09 -9.65
N ARG A 50 7.90 -1.27 -8.83
CA ARG A 50 8.65 -2.54 -8.71
C ARG A 50 7.91 -3.62 -7.92
N ILE A 51 6.88 -3.25 -7.16
CA ILE A 51 6.03 -4.15 -6.38
C ILE A 51 4.58 -3.63 -6.39
N SER A 52 3.61 -4.54 -6.24
CA SER A 52 2.20 -4.16 -6.01
C SER A 52 2.03 -3.62 -4.59
N MET A 53 1.02 -2.78 -4.36
CA MET A 53 0.89 -1.94 -3.16
C MET A 53 -0.51 -2.02 -2.55
N VAL A 54 -0.77 -2.93 -1.62
CA VAL A 54 -2.10 -3.04 -1.01
C VAL A 54 -2.26 -2.02 0.13
N GLY A 55 -3.41 -1.34 0.21
CA GLY A 55 -3.72 -0.42 1.31
C GLY A 55 -4.29 0.93 0.85
N ASN A 56 -4.24 1.97 1.64
CA ASN A 56 -3.80 2.04 3.04
C ASN A 56 -4.79 2.82 3.91
N ILE A 57 -6.09 2.67 3.64
CA ILE A 57 -7.16 3.41 4.32
C ILE A 57 -6.99 3.34 5.83
N ASN A 58 -7.09 4.49 6.51
CA ASN A 58 -6.91 4.55 7.95
C ASN A 58 -8.07 3.85 8.69
N ASN A 59 -7.78 2.74 9.37
CA ASN A 59 -8.79 1.95 10.07
C ASN A 59 -9.50 2.74 11.19
N PRO A 60 -8.82 3.26 12.24
CA PRO A 60 -9.49 3.97 13.32
C PRO A 60 -10.01 5.36 12.91
N GLU A 61 -9.25 6.13 12.13
CA GLU A 61 -9.57 7.53 11.86
C GLU A 61 -10.51 7.74 10.69
N THR A 62 -10.62 6.75 9.78
CA THR A 62 -11.48 6.82 8.60
C THR A 62 -12.55 5.74 8.63
N LEU A 63 -12.19 4.46 8.61
CA LEU A 63 -13.19 3.39 8.50
C LEU A 63 -14.11 3.31 9.73
N TYR A 64 -13.56 3.50 10.93
CA TYR A 64 -14.32 3.42 12.17
C TYR A 64 -15.03 4.73 12.53
N ALA A 65 -14.35 5.87 12.35
CA ALA A 65 -14.80 7.15 12.92
C ALA A 65 -15.52 8.09 11.95
N ARG A 66 -15.58 7.79 10.65
CA ARG A 66 -16.06 8.72 9.61
C ARG A 66 -17.29 8.22 8.88
N THR A 67 -17.84 9.10 8.05
CA THR A 67 -18.98 8.80 7.20
C THR A 67 -18.58 7.99 5.96
N PRO A 68 -19.54 7.26 5.33
CA PRO A 68 -19.28 6.57 4.07
C PRO A 68 -18.73 7.47 2.95
N ASP A 69 -19.10 8.75 2.92
CA ASP A 69 -18.60 9.69 1.90
C ASP A 69 -17.14 10.09 2.15
N GLU A 70 -16.72 10.21 3.41
CA GLU A 70 -15.31 10.41 3.76
C GLU A 70 -14.48 9.18 3.42
N VAL A 71 -14.99 7.97 3.69
CA VAL A 71 -14.35 6.71 3.27
C VAL A 71 -14.18 6.67 1.75
N ARG A 72 -15.24 7.00 0.98
CA ARG A 72 -15.17 7.02 -0.48
C ARG A 72 -14.12 7.99 -0.99
N LYS A 73 -14.01 9.19 -0.41
CA LYS A 73 -13.00 10.18 -0.80
C LYS A 73 -11.59 9.63 -0.61
N GLU A 74 -11.31 8.97 0.51
CA GLU A 74 -9.99 8.38 0.77
C GLU A 74 -9.69 7.21 -0.17
N VAL A 75 -10.68 6.36 -0.43
CA VAL A 75 -10.57 5.28 -1.43
C VAL A 75 -10.26 5.85 -2.82
N THR A 76 -10.99 6.86 -3.27
CA THR A 76 -10.75 7.51 -4.57
C THR A 76 -9.35 8.10 -4.63
N ARG A 77 -8.88 8.78 -3.58
CA ARG A 77 -7.51 9.30 -3.53
C ARG A 77 -6.47 8.20 -3.68
N ASN A 78 -6.65 7.07 -3.00
CA ASN A 78 -5.72 5.94 -3.12
C ASN A 78 -5.71 5.35 -4.53
N LEU A 79 -6.87 5.25 -5.18
CA LEU A 79 -6.99 4.79 -6.57
C LEU A 79 -6.31 5.75 -7.54
N ASP A 80 -6.50 7.06 -7.37
CA ASP A 80 -5.91 8.10 -8.22
C ASP A 80 -4.38 8.07 -8.16
N ALA A 81 -3.82 7.85 -6.96
CA ALA A 81 -2.37 7.70 -6.77
C ALA A 81 -1.79 6.45 -7.46
N GLY A 82 -2.56 5.37 -7.59
CA GLY A 82 -2.16 4.13 -8.27
C GLY A 82 -2.11 4.24 -9.80
N GLY A 83 -2.74 5.28 -10.37
CA GLY A 83 -2.81 5.52 -11.81
C GLY A 83 -3.74 4.57 -12.59
N PRO A 84 -3.86 4.75 -13.92
CA PRO A 84 -4.91 4.14 -14.76
C PRO A 84 -4.86 2.60 -14.90
N ASN A 85 -3.82 1.95 -14.40
CA ASN A 85 -3.67 0.48 -14.41
C ASN A 85 -3.84 -0.15 -13.01
N GLY A 86 -4.39 0.59 -12.03
CA GLY A 86 -5.04 0.03 -10.83
C GLY A 86 -4.26 -1.04 -10.07
N GLY A 87 -2.95 -0.85 -9.89
CA GLY A 87 -2.09 -1.76 -9.14
C GLY A 87 -1.78 -1.20 -7.76
N THR A 88 -2.80 -1.10 -6.91
CA THR A 88 -2.60 -1.24 -5.46
C THR A 88 -2.68 -2.72 -5.12
#